data_AF-A0A944TN91-F1
#
_entry.id   AF-A0A944TN91-F1
#
_cell.length_a   1.000
_cell.length_b   1.000
_cell.length_c   1.000
_cell.angle_alpha   90.00
_cell.angle_beta   90.00
_cell.angle_gamma   90.00
#
_symmetry.space_group_name_H-M   'P 1'
#
loop_
_entity.id
_entity.type
_entity.pdbx_description
1 polymer ?
#
loop_
_entity_poly.entity_id
_entity_poly.type
_entity_poly.pdbx_seq_one_letter_code
_entity_poly.pdbx_strand_id
1 'polypeptide(L)'
;MLVQLLLKLFKLNFKDNYYQKIALFSELVASLLGLTIYWYTSKAFAPAIAETLTKYHTNYFTFMVIGEVFLYFPIYFMEGFSRKLRMSMADGTFETLLSLPVSPIKTNIVIGIQGIARELARLTLFITLAALCFGLRFDPLYFAQGLLLQIAYLPVFLGLGLLISSVVMITGRGNGLVAFLNTGASLLAGGYFPIEVFPNIVQKLALKLSPFTAILQSTREILIGKLDLNDFLTPVIWSVILLPSGIYLFKWAIINFKRKGIPLIFTSS
;
A
#
# COMPACT_ATOMS: atom_id res chain seq x y z
N MET A 1 16.19 15.75 -16.35
CA MET A 1 15.33 16.76 -15.69
C MET A 1 14.31 16.12 -14.70
N LEU A 2 13.48 15.17 -15.12
CA LEU A 2 12.43 14.58 -14.27
C LEU A 2 12.96 13.78 -13.06
N VAL A 3 14.03 12.99 -13.25
CA VAL A 3 14.70 12.24 -12.17
C VAL A 3 15.30 13.16 -11.10
N GLN A 4 15.92 14.28 -11.53
CA GLN A 4 16.50 15.26 -10.60
C GLN A 4 15.41 16.01 -9.82
N LEU A 5 14.25 16.27 -10.43
CA LEU A 5 13.09 16.84 -9.75
C LEU A 5 12.56 15.87 -8.69
N LEU A 6 12.42 14.58 -9.03
CA LEU A 6 12.00 13.54 -8.10
C LEU A 6 12.98 13.38 -6.93
N LEU A 7 14.29 13.43 -7.18
CA LEU A 7 15.32 13.39 -6.13
C LEU A 7 15.28 14.63 -5.23
N LYS A 8 15.01 15.82 -5.77
CA LYS A 8 14.83 17.03 -4.97
C LYS A 8 13.58 16.95 -4.10
N LEU A 9 12.45 16.49 -4.66
CA LEU A 9 11.21 16.26 -3.91
C LEU A 9 11.39 15.20 -2.82
N PHE A 10 12.18 14.16 -3.08
CA PHE A 10 12.56 13.15 -2.11
C PHE A 10 13.35 13.76 -0.94
N LYS A 11 14.41 14.53 -1.24
CA LYS A 11 15.22 15.21 -0.20
C LYS A 11 14.40 16.20 0.62
N LEU A 12 13.52 16.97 -0.03
CA LEU A 12 12.65 17.93 0.63
C LEU A 12 11.68 17.22 1.58
N ASN A 13 10.96 16.19 1.11
CA ASN A 13 10.04 15.42 1.95
C ASN A 13 10.74 14.72 3.11
N PHE A 14 11.95 14.22 2.89
CA PHE A 14 12.73 13.62 3.95
C PHE A 14 13.08 14.67 5.02
N LYS A 15 13.51 15.87 4.61
CA LYS A 15 13.79 16.96 5.54
C LYS A 15 12.53 17.40 6.31
N ASP A 16 11.41 17.60 5.63
CA ASP A 16 10.19 18.12 6.26
C ASP A 16 9.54 17.14 7.24
N ASN A 17 9.51 15.84 6.92
CA ASN A 17 8.90 14.83 7.78
C ASN A 17 9.81 14.40 8.95
N TYR A 18 11.13 14.36 8.74
CA TYR A 18 12.09 13.88 9.74
C TYR A 18 12.73 15.02 10.56
N TYR A 19 12.39 16.28 10.29
CA TYR A 19 12.83 17.43 11.09
C TYR A 19 12.34 17.33 12.55
N GLN A 20 11.15 16.76 12.75
CA GLN A 20 10.59 16.53 14.08
C GLN A 20 11.08 15.18 14.61
N LYS A 21 12.11 15.18 15.47
CA LYS A 21 12.66 13.98 16.15
C LYS A 21 11.57 13.11 16.81
N ILE A 22 10.44 13.70 17.20
CA ILE A 22 9.28 13.01 17.77
C ILE A 22 8.62 12.06 16.77
N ALA A 23 8.50 12.43 15.49
CA ALA A 23 7.88 11.60 14.46
C ALA A 23 8.70 10.33 14.20
N LEU A 24 10.03 10.47 14.17
CA LEU A 24 10.95 9.34 14.10
C LEU A 24 10.80 8.40 15.29
N PHE A 25 10.81 8.97 16.49
CA PHE A 25 10.70 8.21 17.72
C PHE A 25 9.37 7.45 17.80
N SER A 26 8.26 8.08 17.41
CA SER A 26 6.95 7.43 17.39
C SER A 26 6.86 6.32 16.34
N GLU A 27 7.47 6.48 15.16
CA GLU A 27 7.56 5.42 14.14
C GLU A 27 8.37 4.21 14.63
N LEU A 28 9.50 4.47 15.32
CA LEU A 28 10.32 3.43 15.94
C LEU A 28 9.55 2.64 16.99
N VAL A 29 8.92 3.34 17.93
CA VAL A 29 8.13 2.73 19.00
C VAL A 29 6.95 1.95 18.42
N ALA A 30 6.21 2.52 17.47
CA ALA A 30 5.08 1.84 16.83
C ALA A 30 5.52 0.57 16.09
N SER A 31 6.65 0.62 15.38
CA SER A 31 7.20 -0.55 14.67
C SER A 31 7.64 -1.65 15.64
N LEU A 32 8.33 -1.29 16.72
CA LEU A 32 8.74 -2.23 17.77
C LEU A 32 7.53 -2.87 18.47
N LEU A 33 6.52 -2.08 18.80
CA LEU A 33 5.27 -2.60 19.40
C LEU A 33 4.56 -3.56 18.45
N GLY A 34 4.41 -3.20 17.17
CA GLY A 34 3.81 -4.07 16.15
C GLY A 34 4.55 -5.40 16.00
N LEU A 35 5.89 -5.35 15.88
CA LEU A 35 6.71 -6.55 15.80
C LEU A 35 6.64 -7.40 17.07
N THR A 36 6.56 -6.77 18.24
CA THR A 36 6.39 -7.46 19.52
C THR A 36 5.07 -8.22 19.54
N ILE A 37 3.98 -7.59 19.10
CA ILE A 37 2.67 -8.24 18.97
C ILE A 37 2.78 -9.43 18.01
N TYR A 38 3.39 -9.26 16.83
CA TYR A 38 3.57 -10.35 15.86
C TYR A 38 4.40 -11.49 16.43
N TRP A 39 5.47 -11.19 17.16
CA TRP A 39 6.33 -12.20 17.78
C TRP A 39 5.59 -13.04 18.82
N TYR A 40 4.90 -12.41 19.77
CA TYR A 40 4.16 -13.13 20.80
C TYR A 40 2.92 -13.85 20.24
N THR A 41 2.27 -13.28 19.22
CA THR A 41 1.20 -13.96 18.48
C THR A 41 1.76 -15.22 17.81
N SER A 42 2.96 -15.13 17.23
CA SER A 42 3.61 -16.32 16.66
C SER A 42 3.94 -17.38 17.67
N LYS A 43 4.31 -17.02 18.90
CA LYS A 43 4.51 -18.03 19.95
C LYS A 43 3.20 -18.65 20.42
N ALA A 44 2.14 -17.85 20.51
CA ALA A 44 0.82 -18.31 20.95
C ALA A 44 0.16 -19.27 19.94
N PHE A 45 0.26 -18.97 18.63
CA PHE A 45 -0.46 -19.70 17.58
C PHE A 45 0.40 -20.70 16.79
N ALA A 46 1.72 -20.76 17.01
CA ALA A 46 2.60 -21.67 16.27
C ALA A 46 2.09 -23.13 16.20
N PRO A 47 1.61 -23.76 17.29
CA PRO A 47 1.13 -25.15 17.23
C PRO A 47 -0.13 -25.31 16.38
N ALA A 48 -1.04 -24.33 16.42
CA ALA A 48 -2.35 -24.42 15.77
C ALA A 48 -2.27 -24.27 14.23
N ILE A 49 -1.23 -23.62 13.72
CA ILE A 49 -1.09 -23.28 12.29
C ILE A 49 0.12 -24.01 11.66
N ALA A 50 0.80 -24.87 12.43
CA ALA A 50 2.01 -25.56 11.99
C ALA A 50 1.80 -26.34 10.68
N GLU A 51 0.70 -27.09 10.57
CA GLU A 51 0.38 -27.90 9.39
C GLU A 51 0.15 -27.02 8.14
N THR A 52 -0.63 -25.95 8.27
CA THR A 52 -0.89 -25.03 7.15
C THR A 52 0.36 -24.28 6.68
N LEU A 53 1.30 -24.00 7.59
CA LEU A 53 2.54 -23.29 7.27
C LEU A 53 3.58 -24.15 6.56
N THR A 54 3.49 -25.48 6.62
CA THR A 54 4.41 -26.38 5.91
C THR A 54 4.49 -26.06 4.42
N LYS A 55 3.35 -25.71 3.80
CA LYS A 55 3.24 -25.28 2.39
C LYS A 55 4.13 -24.08 2.06
N TYR A 56 4.37 -23.20 3.03
CA TYR A 56 5.13 -21.97 2.87
C TYR A 56 6.58 -22.08 3.34
N HIS A 57 7.02 -23.26 3.81
CA HIS A 57 8.40 -23.52 4.29
C HIS A 57 8.94 -22.44 5.25
N THR A 58 8.08 -21.87 6.09
CA THR A 58 8.43 -20.74 6.95
C THR A 58 7.73 -20.81 8.30
N ASN A 59 8.24 -20.05 9.27
CA ASN A 59 7.59 -19.91 10.57
C ASN A 59 6.50 -18.82 10.52
N TYR A 60 5.58 -18.84 11.49
CA TYR A 60 4.44 -17.93 11.48
C TYR A 60 4.85 -16.44 11.62
N PHE A 61 5.91 -16.15 12.37
CA PHE A 61 6.45 -14.80 12.49
C PHE A 61 6.92 -14.24 11.13
N THR A 62 7.78 -14.97 10.43
CA THR A 62 8.25 -14.61 9.08
C THR A 62 7.07 -14.51 8.13
N PHE A 63 6.11 -15.43 8.19
CA PHE A 63 4.89 -15.38 7.38
C PHE A 63 4.13 -14.04 7.54
N MET A 64 3.90 -13.59 8.78
CA MET A 64 3.22 -12.32 9.06
C MET A 64 4.04 -11.10 8.63
N VAL A 65 5.32 -11.08 8.97
CA VAL A 65 6.21 -9.95 8.65
C VAL A 65 6.34 -9.76 7.14
N ILE A 66 6.50 -10.85 6.39
CA ILE A 66 6.51 -10.83 4.93
C ILE A 66 5.16 -10.34 4.40
N GLY A 67 4.04 -10.85 4.94
CA GLY A 67 2.70 -10.38 4.57
C GLY A 67 2.55 -8.87 4.73
N GLU A 68 2.97 -8.33 5.87
CA GLU A 68 2.96 -6.89 6.16
C GLU A 68 3.86 -6.11 5.18
N VAL A 69 5.10 -6.54 5.00
CA VAL A 69 6.11 -5.90 4.15
C VAL A 69 5.62 -5.78 2.71
N PHE A 70 5.02 -6.84 2.16
CA PHE A 70 4.58 -6.87 0.77
C PHE A 70 3.18 -6.28 0.56
N LEU A 71 2.41 -6.05 1.62
CA LEU A 71 1.18 -5.24 1.55
C LEU A 71 1.44 -3.75 1.79
N TYR A 72 2.61 -3.39 2.31
CA TYR A 72 2.96 -2.04 2.70
C TYR A 72 2.75 -1.00 1.57
N PHE A 73 3.33 -1.27 0.39
CA PHE A 73 3.16 -0.41 -0.79
C PHE A 73 1.74 -0.49 -1.40
N PRO A 74 1.15 -1.67 -1.63
CA PRO A 74 -0.24 -1.79 -2.07
C PRO A 74 -1.22 -0.91 -1.27
N ILE A 75 -1.14 -0.97 0.06
CA ILE A 75 -1.97 -0.17 0.97
C ILE A 75 -1.65 1.32 0.81
N TYR A 76 -0.36 1.69 0.74
CA TYR A 76 0.04 3.10 0.54
C TYR A 76 -0.49 3.68 -0.78
N PHE A 77 -0.39 2.96 -1.89
CA PHE A 77 -0.88 3.43 -3.19
C PHE A 77 -2.39 3.63 -3.19
N MET A 78 -3.13 2.83 -2.43
CA MET A 78 -4.57 2.99 -2.26
C MET A 78 -4.93 4.15 -1.31
N GLU A 79 -4.35 4.17 -0.10
CA GLU A 79 -4.70 5.16 0.94
C GLU A 79 -3.95 6.47 0.84
N GLY A 80 -2.62 6.38 0.75
CA GLY A 80 -1.69 7.50 0.87
C GLY A 80 -1.94 8.54 -0.22
N PHE A 81 -2.21 8.09 -1.44
CA PHE A 81 -2.59 8.96 -2.55
C PHE A 81 -3.86 9.75 -2.24
N SER A 82 -4.92 9.06 -1.79
CA SER A 82 -6.18 9.72 -1.45
C SER A 82 -6.02 10.70 -0.28
N ARG A 83 -5.18 10.36 0.71
CA ARG A 83 -4.89 11.20 1.88
C ARG A 83 -4.14 12.45 1.49
N LYS A 84 -3.12 12.34 0.64
CA LYS A 84 -2.35 13.47 0.13
C LYS A 84 -3.20 14.39 -0.75
N LEU A 85 -4.08 13.83 -1.58
CA LEU A 85 -5.05 14.61 -2.33
C LEU A 85 -5.96 15.42 -1.42
N ARG A 86 -6.52 14.81 -0.36
CA ARG A 86 -7.37 15.52 0.61
C ARG A 86 -6.63 16.64 1.32
N MET A 87 -5.39 16.38 1.77
CA MET A 87 -4.56 17.41 2.40
C MET A 87 -4.37 18.59 1.44
N SER A 88 -4.02 18.29 0.18
CA SER A 88 -3.87 19.30 -0.88
C SER A 88 -5.18 20.02 -1.21
N MET A 89 -6.34 19.38 -1.05
CA MET A 89 -7.64 20.03 -1.21
C MET A 89 -7.93 20.96 -0.02
N ALA A 90 -7.67 20.51 1.20
CA ALA A 90 -7.94 21.26 2.43
C ALA A 90 -7.07 22.52 2.58
N ASP A 91 -5.83 22.49 2.08
CA ASP A 91 -4.91 23.62 2.11
C ASP A 91 -5.01 24.53 0.85
N GLY A 92 -5.91 24.24 -0.09
CA GLY A 92 -6.11 25.00 -1.33
C GLY A 92 -5.04 24.79 -2.41
N THR A 93 -4.00 23.98 -2.14
CA THR A 93 -2.93 23.70 -3.10
C THR A 93 -3.46 22.99 -4.34
N PHE A 94 -4.48 22.14 -4.18
CA PHE A 94 -5.04 21.37 -5.28
C PHE A 94 -5.71 22.26 -6.33
N GLU A 95 -6.42 23.31 -5.91
CA GLU A 95 -7.06 24.28 -6.81
C GLU A 95 -6.00 25.04 -7.62
N THR A 96 -4.91 25.43 -6.94
CA THR A 96 -3.75 26.08 -7.58
C THR A 96 -3.08 25.14 -8.58
N LEU A 97 -2.94 23.85 -8.24
CA LEU A 97 -2.37 22.88 -9.17
C LEU A 97 -3.29 22.54 -10.34
N LEU A 98 -4.61 22.70 -10.18
CA LEU A 98 -5.60 22.55 -11.25
C LEU A 98 -5.67 23.75 -12.20
N SER A 99 -5.21 24.93 -11.78
CA SER A 99 -5.11 26.11 -12.65
C SER A 99 -3.86 26.10 -13.53
N LEU A 100 -2.86 25.27 -13.18
CA LEU A 100 -1.69 25.05 -14.01
C LEU A 100 -2.04 24.27 -15.29
N PRO A 101 -1.33 24.47 -16.41
CA PRO A 101 -1.56 23.77 -17.68
C PRO A 101 -1.00 22.33 -17.64
N VAL A 102 -1.28 21.58 -16.57
CA VAL A 102 -0.86 20.20 -16.36
C VAL A 102 -2.07 19.28 -16.20
N SER A 103 -1.93 18.03 -16.66
CA SER A 103 -3.01 17.05 -16.50
C SER A 103 -3.28 16.80 -15.01
N PRO A 104 -4.55 16.87 -14.55
CA PRO A 104 -4.87 16.65 -13.14
C PRO A 104 -4.49 15.26 -12.60
N ILE A 105 -4.45 14.26 -13.48
CA ILE A 105 -3.97 12.91 -13.12
C ILE A 105 -2.48 12.96 -12.80
N LYS A 106 -1.68 13.65 -13.63
CA LYS A 106 -0.24 13.83 -13.39
C LYS A 106 -0.02 14.59 -12.08
N THR A 107 -0.82 15.61 -11.81
CA THR A 107 -0.80 16.35 -10.55
C THR A 107 -1.02 15.41 -9.36
N ASN A 108 -2.10 14.61 -9.37
CA ASN A 108 -2.39 13.68 -8.28
C ASN A 108 -1.27 12.65 -8.08
N ILE A 109 -0.73 12.12 -9.19
CA ILE A 109 0.40 11.19 -9.14
C ILE A 109 1.63 11.84 -8.50
N VAL A 110 1.96 13.08 -8.88
CA VAL A 110 3.10 13.81 -8.30
C VAL A 110 2.92 14.05 -6.81
N ILE A 111 1.72 14.44 -6.36
CA ILE A 111 1.40 14.62 -4.94
C ILE A 111 1.53 13.28 -4.17
N GLY A 112 1.03 12.18 -4.75
CA GLY A 112 1.12 10.86 -4.13
C GLY A 112 2.54 10.28 -4.06
N ILE A 113 3.38 10.53 -5.08
CA ILE A 113 4.77 10.04 -5.12
C ILE A 113 5.63 10.64 -4.00
N GLN A 114 5.32 11.85 -3.53
CA GLN A 114 6.09 12.53 -2.49
C GLN A 114 6.21 11.73 -1.18
N GLY A 115 5.19 10.94 -0.82
CA GLY A 115 5.25 10.13 0.41
C GLY A 115 5.99 8.79 0.25
N ILE A 116 6.32 8.35 -0.97
CA ILE A 116 7.05 7.08 -1.21
C ILE A 116 8.38 7.07 -0.46
N ALA A 117 9.06 8.22 -0.38
CA ALA A 117 10.33 8.36 0.34
C ALA A 117 10.22 7.95 1.82
N ARG A 118 9.17 8.45 2.48
CA ARG A 118 8.88 8.16 3.88
C ARG A 118 8.48 6.70 4.05
N GLU A 119 7.67 6.17 3.15
CA GLU A 119 7.24 4.77 3.22
C GLU A 119 8.41 3.79 3.00
N LEU A 120 9.36 4.10 2.10
CA LEU A 120 10.60 3.34 1.95
C LEU A 120 11.45 3.36 3.23
N ALA A 121 11.57 4.52 3.87
CA ALA A 121 12.30 4.65 5.13
C ALA A 121 11.63 3.84 6.26
N ARG A 122 10.30 3.91 6.38
CA ARG A 122 9.53 3.14 7.37
C ARG A 122 9.60 1.64 7.12
N LEU A 123 9.52 1.20 5.86
CA LEU A 123 9.66 -0.20 5.49
C LEU A 123 11.06 -0.74 5.81
N THR A 124 12.10 0.00 5.43
CA THR A 124 13.50 -0.34 5.73
C THR A 124 13.71 -0.45 7.24
N LEU A 125 13.17 0.51 8.00
CA LEU A 125 13.24 0.50 9.45
C LEU A 125 12.54 -0.74 10.03
N PHE A 126 11.32 -1.04 9.58
CA PHE A 126 10.54 -2.17 10.04
C PHE A 126 11.25 -3.51 9.79
N ILE A 127 11.77 -3.73 8.58
CA ILE A 127 12.53 -4.94 8.24
C ILE A 127 13.81 -5.04 9.07
N THR A 128 14.52 -3.93 9.25
CA THR A 128 15.76 -3.89 10.04
C THR A 128 15.49 -4.27 11.50
N LEU A 129 14.43 -3.73 12.11
CA LEU A 129 14.03 -4.08 13.47
C LEU A 129 13.57 -5.54 13.57
N ALA A 130 12.84 -6.05 12.57
CA ALA A 130 12.43 -7.45 12.53
C ALA A 130 13.63 -8.40 12.45
N ALA A 131 14.64 -8.05 11.65
CA ALA A 131 15.87 -8.83 11.53
C ALA A 131 16.72 -8.78 12.82
N LEU A 132 16.98 -7.58 13.35
CA LEU A 132 17.89 -7.40 14.49
C LEU A 132 17.29 -7.83 15.84
N CYS A 133 16.02 -7.51 16.10
CA CYS A 133 15.39 -7.76 17.40
C CYS A 133 14.72 -9.14 17.50
N PHE A 134 14.23 -9.67 16.36
CA PHE A 134 13.40 -10.89 16.33
C PHE A 134 13.97 -12.00 15.44
N GLY A 135 15.12 -11.78 14.80
CA GLY A 135 15.81 -12.81 14.03
C GLY A 135 15.09 -13.21 12.74
N LEU A 136 14.41 -12.26 12.08
CA LEU A 136 13.81 -12.49 10.75
C LEU A 136 14.87 -13.02 9.77
N ARG A 137 14.56 -14.13 9.09
CA ARG A 137 15.40 -14.75 8.07
C ARG A 137 14.62 -14.93 6.77
N PHE A 138 15.22 -14.50 5.68
CA PHE A 138 14.74 -14.71 4.32
C PHE A 138 15.94 -14.70 3.35
N ASP A 139 15.77 -15.31 2.18
CA ASP A 139 16.77 -15.23 1.12
C ASP A 139 16.70 -13.85 0.43
N PRO A 140 17.80 -13.07 0.41
CA PRO A 140 17.82 -11.77 -0.24
C PRO A 140 17.49 -11.81 -1.74
N LEU A 141 17.84 -12.91 -2.44
CA LEU A 141 17.56 -13.08 -3.85
C LEU A 141 16.05 -13.20 -4.10
N TYR A 142 15.38 -14.09 -3.37
CA TYR A 142 13.93 -14.26 -3.50
C TYR A 142 13.17 -13.03 -3.01
N PHE A 143 13.67 -12.36 -1.99
CA PHE A 143 13.11 -11.08 -1.55
C PHE A 143 13.20 -10.01 -2.64
N ALA A 144 14.34 -9.89 -3.32
CA ALA A 144 14.50 -8.96 -4.44
C ALA A 144 13.58 -9.30 -5.63
N GLN A 145 13.39 -10.59 -5.93
CA GLN A 145 12.41 -11.03 -6.94
C GLN A 145 10.98 -10.65 -6.55
N GLY A 146 10.60 -10.81 -5.28
CA GLY A 146 9.31 -10.33 -4.78
C GLY A 146 9.15 -8.81 -4.92
N LEU A 147 10.19 -8.03 -4.66
CA LEU A 147 10.17 -6.59 -4.89
C LEU A 147 10.02 -6.22 -6.37
N LEU A 148 10.60 -7.01 -7.28
CA LEU A 148 10.43 -6.82 -8.71
C LEU A 148 8.96 -7.08 -9.11
N LEU A 149 8.32 -8.10 -8.54
CA LEU A 149 6.89 -8.33 -8.72
C LEU A 149 6.05 -7.14 -8.23
N GLN A 150 6.41 -6.52 -7.09
CA GLN A 150 5.73 -5.32 -6.59
C GLN A 150 5.74 -4.16 -7.59
N ILE A 151 6.84 -4.00 -8.34
CA ILE A 151 6.93 -3.00 -9.41
C ILE A 151 5.90 -3.29 -10.51
N ALA A 152 5.71 -4.55 -10.88
CA ALA A 152 4.71 -4.95 -11.88
C ALA A 152 3.27 -4.65 -11.42
N TYR A 153 3.00 -4.69 -10.11
CA TYR A 153 1.70 -4.37 -9.53
C TYR A 153 1.45 -2.86 -9.32
N LEU A 154 2.45 -1.98 -9.51
CA LEU A 154 2.27 -0.53 -9.35
C LEU A 154 1.07 0.04 -10.13
N PRO A 155 0.86 -0.30 -11.41
CA PRO A 155 -0.29 0.20 -12.18
C PRO A 155 -1.64 -0.19 -11.56
N VAL A 156 -1.72 -1.38 -10.96
CA VAL A 156 -2.93 -1.92 -10.32
C VAL A 156 -3.32 -1.04 -9.13
N PHE A 157 -2.39 -0.82 -8.22
CA PHE A 157 -2.65 -0.05 -7.00
C PHE A 157 -2.71 1.45 -7.24
N LEU A 158 -2.05 1.97 -8.28
CA LEU A 158 -2.28 3.33 -8.76
C LEU A 158 -3.71 3.52 -9.28
N GLY A 159 -4.23 2.53 -10.03
CA GLY A 159 -5.63 2.51 -10.45
C GLY A 159 -6.60 2.55 -9.28
N LEU A 160 -6.40 1.67 -8.28
CA LEU A 160 -7.18 1.68 -7.04
C LEU A 160 -7.06 3.00 -6.27
N GLY A 161 -5.86 3.56 -6.16
CA GLY A 161 -5.63 4.87 -5.54
C GLY A 161 -6.40 5.98 -6.22
N LEU A 162 -6.48 5.99 -7.56
CA LEU A 162 -7.29 6.94 -8.33
C LEU A 162 -8.79 6.72 -8.13
N LEU A 163 -9.26 5.47 -8.11
CA LEU A 163 -10.66 5.13 -7.79
C LEU A 163 -11.04 5.68 -6.42
N ILE A 164 -10.26 5.37 -5.39
CA ILE A 164 -10.50 5.83 -4.02
C ILE A 164 -10.43 7.35 -3.92
N SER A 165 -9.46 7.97 -4.58
CA SER A 165 -9.34 9.43 -4.66
C SER A 165 -10.58 10.08 -5.28
N SER A 166 -11.16 9.45 -6.32
CA SER A 166 -12.39 9.94 -6.95
C SER A 166 -13.59 9.89 -5.99
N VAL A 167 -13.76 8.77 -5.27
CA VAL A 167 -14.84 8.60 -4.28
C VAL A 167 -14.73 9.66 -3.19
N VAL A 168 -13.52 9.86 -2.68
CA VAL A 168 -13.22 10.86 -1.66
C VAL A 168 -13.53 12.27 -2.14
N MET A 169 -13.14 12.62 -3.36
CA MET A 169 -13.39 13.94 -3.94
C MET A 169 -14.89 14.23 -4.09
N ILE A 170 -15.68 13.22 -4.43
CA ILE A 170 -17.13 13.35 -4.61
C ILE A 170 -17.86 13.47 -3.26
N THR A 171 -17.44 12.66 -2.28
CA THR A 171 -18.15 12.52 -1.01
C THR A 171 -17.68 13.51 0.06
N GLY A 172 -16.48 14.08 -0.08
CA GLY A 172 -15.85 14.94 0.93
C GLY A 172 -15.52 14.23 2.25
N ARG A 173 -15.89 12.96 2.41
CA ARG A 173 -15.72 12.13 3.60
C ARG A 173 -15.25 10.75 3.15
N GLY A 174 -14.10 10.30 3.65
CA GLY A 174 -13.57 9.02 3.18
C GLY A 174 -12.42 8.41 3.96
N ASN A 175 -11.81 9.11 4.92
CA ASN A 175 -10.71 8.53 5.72
C ASN A 175 -11.13 7.20 6.37
N GLY A 176 -12.27 7.18 7.06
CA GLY A 176 -12.77 5.99 7.73
C GLY A 176 -13.07 4.86 6.73
N LEU A 177 -13.84 5.14 5.68
CA LEU A 177 -14.19 4.13 4.68
C LEU A 177 -12.96 3.53 4.00
N VAL A 178 -11.97 4.35 3.63
CA VAL A 178 -10.74 3.88 3.00
C VAL A 178 -9.93 3.02 3.98
N ALA A 179 -9.82 3.44 5.24
CA ALA A 179 -9.15 2.65 6.27
C ALA A 179 -9.85 1.29 6.48
N PHE A 180 -11.19 1.26 6.56
CA PHE A 180 -11.95 0.01 6.66
C PHE A 180 -11.74 -0.91 5.45
N LEU A 181 -11.76 -0.35 4.23
CA LEU A 181 -11.50 -1.12 3.02
C LEU A 181 -10.08 -1.68 2.99
N ASN A 182 -9.08 -0.91 3.44
CA ASN A 182 -7.70 -1.40 3.57
C ASN A 182 -7.60 -2.54 4.57
N THR A 183 -8.08 -2.34 5.80
CA THR A 183 -8.00 -3.38 6.84
C THR A 183 -8.71 -4.64 6.39
N GLY A 184 -9.90 -4.53 5.78
CA GLY A 184 -10.63 -5.65 5.21
C GLY A 184 -9.86 -6.34 4.08
N ALA A 185 -9.30 -5.57 3.14
CA ALA A 185 -8.53 -6.11 2.02
C ALA A 185 -7.25 -6.82 2.50
N SER A 186 -6.51 -6.25 3.44
CA SER A 186 -5.30 -6.85 4.02
C SER A 186 -5.59 -8.14 4.78
N LEU A 187 -6.69 -8.16 5.54
CA LEU A 187 -7.15 -9.34 6.25
C LEU A 187 -7.52 -10.47 5.27
N LEU A 188 -8.39 -10.17 4.31
CA LEU A 188 -8.86 -11.13 3.30
C LEU A 188 -7.77 -11.56 2.31
N ALA A 189 -6.72 -10.75 2.14
CA ALA A 189 -5.53 -11.11 1.39
C ALA A 189 -4.66 -12.16 2.08
N GLY A 190 -4.96 -12.47 3.34
CA GLY A 190 -4.16 -13.39 4.15
C GLY A 190 -2.85 -12.75 4.61
N GLY A 191 -2.84 -11.44 4.87
CA GLY A 191 -1.65 -10.75 5.39
C GLY A 191 -1.20 -11.26 6.76
N TYR A 192 -2.16 -11.63 7.62
CA TYR A 192 -1.93 -12.06 9.01
C TYR A 192 -1.98 -13.59 9.21
N PHE A 193 -2.71 -14.30 8.36
CA PHE A 193 -2.84 -15.74 8.41
C PHE A 193 -3.05 -16.32 7.02
N PRO A 194 -2.72 -17.61 6.80
CA PRO A 194 -2.94 -18.27 5.53
C PRO A 194 -4.39 -18.17 5.08
N ILE A 195 -4.61 -18.01 3.77
CA ILE A 195 -5.96 -17.89 3.21
C ILE A 195 -6.78 -19.17 3.46
N GLU A 196 -6.08 -20.30 3.61
CA GLU A 196 -6.61 -21.63 3.88
C GLU A 196 -7.44 -21.69 5.18
N VAL A 197 -7.26 -20.74 6.10
CA VAL A 197 -8.03 -20.63 7.35
C VAL A 197 -9.47 -20.15 7.09
N PHE A 198 -9.72 -19.43 6.00
CA PHE A 198 -11.06 -18.92 5.70
C PHE A 198 -12.00 -20.01 5.15
N PRO A 199 -13.33 -19.84 5.21
CA PRO A 199 -14.27 -20.73 4.52
C PRO A 199 -14.04 -20.77 3.01
N ASN A 200 -14.29 -21.93 2.38
CA ASN A 200 -14.04 -22.18 0.95
C ASN A 200 -14.58 -21.09 0.00
N ILE A 201 -15.73 -20.49 0.31
CA ILE A 201 -16.33 -19.42 -0.51
C ILE A 201 -15.45 -18.17 -0.46
N VAL A 202 -15.02 -17.76 0.73
CA VAL A 202 -14.17 -16.58 0.94
C VAL A 202 -12.81 -16.79 0.27
N GLN A 203 -12.23 -17.98 0.39
CA GLN A 203 -10.99 -18.32 -0.30
C GLN A 203 -11.12 -18.11 -1.82
N LYS A 204 -12.14 -18.70 -2.45
CA LYS A 204 -12.36 -18.60 -3.90
C LYS A 204 -12.57 -17.16 -4.36
N LEU A 205 -13.29 -16.36 -3.58
CA LEU A 205 -13.52 -14.95 -3.90
C LEU A 205 -12.24 -14.13 -3.77
N ALA A 206 -11.50 -14.29 -2.67
CA ALA A 206 -10.25 -13.59 -2.46
C ALA A 206 -9.21 -13.96 -3.53
N LEU A 207 -9.07 -15.24 -3.88
CA LEU A 207 -8.16 -15.69 -4.95
C LEU A 207 -8.49 -15.10 -6.32
N LYS A 208 -9.78 -14.93 -6.65
CA LYS A 208 -10.21 -14.48 -7.99
C LYS A 208 -10.34 -12.97 -8.12
N LEU A 209 -10.74 -12.27 -7.05
CA LEU A 209 -11.18 -10.88 -7.12
C LEU A 209 -10.24 -9.89 -6.42
N SER A 210 -9.33 -10.37 -5.57
CA SER A 210 -8.50 -9.48 -4.77
C SER A 210 -7.09 -9.37 -5.35
N PRO A 211 -6.70 -8.19 -5.89
CA PRO A 211 -5.31 -7.96 -6.31
C PRO A 211 -4.34 -8.01 -5.13
N PHE A 212 -4.80 -7.75 -3.90
CA PHE A 212 -4.00 -7.90 -2.67
C PHE A 212 -3.69 -9.37 -2.36
N THR A 213 -4.66 -10.27 -2.59
CA THR A 213 -4.44 -11.71 -2.43
C THR A 213 -3.47 -12.21 -3.50
N ALA A 214 -3.68 -11.81 -4.75
CA ALA A 214 -2.84 -12.21 -5.87
C ALA A 214 -1.36 -11.86 -5.65
N ILE A 215 -1.06 -10.61 -5.29
CA ILE A 215 0.31 -10.19 -5.04
C ILE A 215 0.97 -10.92 -3.87
N LEU A 216 0.22 -11.15 -2.79
CA LEU A 216 0.74 -11.88 -1.62
C LEU A 216 1.02 -13.36 -1.93
N GLN A 217 0.15 -14.02 -2.70
CA GLN A 217 0.36 -15.42 -3.05
C GLN A 217 1.56 -15.60 -3.97
N SER A 218 1.64 -14.86 -5.06
CA SER A 218 2.79 -14.92 -5.97
C SER A 218 4.08 -14.56 -5.23
N THR A 219 4.06 -13.57 -4.34
CA THR A 219 5.26 -13.24 -3.54
C THR A 219 5.67 -14.38 -2.61
N ARG A 220 4.71 -15.06 -1.97
CA ARG A 220 4.99 -16.20 -1.10
C ARG A 220 5.56 -17.39 -1.85
N GLU A 221 5.11 -17.63 -3.08
CA GLU A 221 5.67 -18.66 -3.95
C GLU A 221 7.11 -18.32 -4.37
N ILE A 222 7.36 -17.06 -4.74
CA ILE A 222 8.72 -16.59 -5.05
C ILE A 222 9.66 -16.77 -3.86
N LEU A 223 9.22 -16.48 -2.64
CA LEU A 223 10.03 -16.59 -1.42
C LEU A 223 10.45 -18.03 -1.07
N ILE A 224 9.75 -19.03 -1.60
CA ILE A 224 10.15 -20.45 -1.49
C ILE A 224 10.86 -20.96 -2.75
N GLY A 225 11.28 -20.04 -3.63
CA GLY A 225 12.03 -20.35 -4.85
C GLY A 225 11.18 -20.75 -6.06
N LYS A 226 9.86 -20.57 -6.00
CA LYS A 226 8.94 -20.84 -7.12
C LYS A 226 8.58 -19.53 -7.80
N LEU A 227 9.43 -19.10 -8.73
CA LEU A 227 9.12 -17.99 -9.62
C LEU A 227 8.48 -18.54 -10.91
N ASP A 228 7.21 -18.22 -11.16
CA ASP A 228 6.57 -18.47 -12.44
C ASP A 228 6.48 -17.15 -13.23
N LEU A 229 6.86 -17.15 -14.51
CA LEU A 229 6.66 -15.99 -15.37
C LEU A 229 5.18 -15.63 -15.51
N ASN A 230 4.28 -16.59 -15.32
CA ASN A 230 2.84 -16.36 -15.29
C ASN A 230 2.41 -15.46 -14.11
N ASP A 231 3.20 -15.35 -13.04
CA ASP A 231 2.93 -14.43 -11.93
C ASP A 231 2.88 -12.97 -12.40
N PHE A 232 3.55 -12.65 -13.51
CA PHE A 232 3.55 -11.31 -14.12
C PHE A 232 2.34 -11.06 -15.02
N LEU A 233 1.58 -12.08 -15.41
CA LEU A 233 0.35 -11.91 -16.20
C LEU A 233 -0.79 -11.35 -15.33
N THR A 234 -0.88 -11.82 -14.08
CA THR A 234 -1.91 -11.38 -13.13
C THR A 234 -1.93 -9.86 -12.92
N PRO A 235 -0.81 -9.17 -12.62
CA PRO A 235 -0.80 -7.71 -12.52
C PRO A 235 -1.13 -7.02 -13.84
N VAL A 236 -0.76 -7.59 -15.00
CA VAL A 236 -1.12 -7.03 -16.31
C VAL A 236 -2.64 -7.04 -16.49
N ILE A 237 -3.30 -8.17 -16.24
CA ILE A 237 -4.76 -8.31 -16.34
C ILE A 237 -5.46 -7.28 -15.43
N TRP A 238 -5.04 -7.22 -14.16
CA TRP A 238 -5.60 -6.26 -13.21
C TRP A 238 -5.33 -4.80 -13.61
N SER A 239 -4.16 -4.51 -14.17
CA SER A 239 -3.80 -3.15 -14.59
C SER A 239 -4.68 -2.65 -15.73
N VAL A 240 -5.00 -3.51 -16.70
CA VAL A 240 -5.88 -3.18 -17.83
C VAL A 240 -7.29 -2.84 -17.37
N ILE A 241 -7.73 -3.34 -16.22
CA ILE A 241 -9.05 -3.07 -15.65
C ILE A 241 -9.01 -1.86 -14.70
N LEU A 242 -8.14 -1.90 -13.70
CA LEU A 242 -8.15 -0.96 -12.59
C LEU A 242 -7.53 0.39 -12.92
N LEU A 243 -6.50 0.43 -13.77
CA LEU A 243 -5.86 1.71 -14.12
C LEU A 243 -6.76 2.56 -15.04
N PRO A 244 -7.33 2.05 -16.15
CA PRO A 244 -8.25 2.83 -16.97
C PRO A 244 -9.52 3.24 -16.23
N SER A 245 -10.11 2.35 -15.43
CA SER A 245 -11.30 2.68 -14.62
C SER A 245 -11.00 3.77 -13.59
N GLY A 246 -9.86 3.68 -12.90
CA GLY A 246 -9.40 4.73 -11.98
C GLY A 246 -9.17 6.07 -12.68
N ILE A 247 -8.51 6.06 -13.83
CA ILE A 247 -8.30 7.27 -14.65
C ILE A 247 -9.63 7.88 -15.08
N TYR A 248 -10.56 7.07 -15.58
CA TYR A 248 -11.87 7.52 -16.06
C TYR A 248 -12.69 8.15 -14.93
N LEU A 249 -12.84 7.47 -13.80
CA LEU A 249 -13.61 7.96 -12.67
C LEU A 249 -12.97 9.18 -12.02
N PHE A 250 -11.63 9.25 -11.97
CA PHE A 250 -10.94 10.43 -11.47
C PHE A 250 -11.16 11.66 -12.36
N LYS A 251 -11.10 11.51 -13.69
CA LYS A 251 -11.44 12.61 -14.63
C LYS A 251 -12.88 13.06 -14.44
N TRP A 252 -13.81 12.11 -14.33
CA TRP A 252 -15.22 12.39 -14.11
C TRP A 252 -15.44 13.15 -12.79
N ALA A 253 -14.80 12.72 -11.70
CA ALA A 253 -14.87 13.38 -10.40
C ALA A 253 -14.38 14.84 -10.47
N ILE A 254 -13.30 15.11 -11.22
CA ILE A 254 -12.80 16.49 -11.40
C ILE A 254 -13.77 17.36 -12.20
N ILE A 255 -14.38 16.82 -13.27
CA ILE A 255 -15.38 17.57 -14.05
C ILE A 255 -16.58 17.90 -13.16
N ASN A 256 -17.06 16.93 -12.39
CA ASN A 256 -18.15 17.12 -11.45
C ASN A 256 -17.79 18.14 -10.36
N PHE A 257 -16.56 18.07 -9.84
CA PHE A 257 -16.02 19.01 -8.86
C PHE A 257 -16.00 20.45 -9.41
N LYS A 258 -15.44 20.67 -10.61
CA LYS A 258 -15.41 21.99 -11.26
C LYS A 258 -16.80 22.57 -11.52
N ARG A 259 -17.78 21.72 -11.85
CA ARG A 259 -19.17 22.14 -12.11
C ARG A 259 -19.91 22.58 -10.85
N LYS A 260 -19.62 21.97 -9.70
CA LYS A 260 -20.35 22.26 -8.46
C LYS A 260 -19.87 23.52 -7.74
N GLY A 261 -18.67 24.03 -8.06
CA GLY A 261 -18.15 25.29 -7.50
C GLY A 261 -18.09 25.34 -5.98
N ILE A 262 -18.05 24.18 -5.30
CA ILE A 262 -18.01 24.11 -3.84
C ILE A 262 -16.61 24.55 -3.41
N PRO A 263 -16.45 25.67 -2.68
CA PRO A 263 -15.15 26.08 -2.20
C PRO A 263 -14.60 25.04 -1.22
N LEU A 264 -13.33 24.69 -1.38
CA LEU A 264 -12.63 23.66 -0.58
C LEU A 264 -12.29 24.07 0.85
N ILE A 265 -12.94 25.10 1.37
CA ILE A 265 -12.84 25.40 2.78
C ILE A 265 -13.73 24.38 3.49
N PHE A 266 -13.11 23.32 4.01
CA PHE A 266 -13.68 22.58 5.13
C PHE A 266 -13.85 23.59 6.26
N THR A 267 -14.96 24.31 6.29
CA THR A 267 -15.38 25.00 7.49
C THR A 267 -15.62 23.90 8.51
N SER A 268 -14.70 23.81 9.47
CA SER A 268 -14.91 23.08 10.71
C SER A 268 -16.22 23.60 11.31
N SER A 269 -17.27 22.81 11.20
CA SER A 269 -18.48 22.95 12.00
C SER A 269 -18.58 21.72 12.88
#